data_AF-A0A1I0GZC3-F1
#
_entry.id   AF-A0A1I0GZC3-F1
#
_cell.length_a   1.000
_cell.length_b   1.000
_cell.length_c   1.000
_cell.angle_alpha   90.00
_cell.angle_beta   90.00
_cell.angle_gamma   90.00
#
_symmetry.space_group_name_H-M   'P 1'
#
loop_
_entity.id
_entity.type
_entity.pdbx_description
1 polymer ?
#
loop_
_entity_poly.entity_id
_entity_poly.type
_entity_poly.pdbx_seq_one_letter_code
_entity_poly.pdbx_strand_id
1 'polypeptide(L)'
;MDHFGIGQAMKGMARCYFQASRGTGRTTSLLESLKDGDRVCCASSKEADRLTRMFRERNVGAEAIAVDPNTPQRIFERGTPEGRTIFDESWVEQYYLRALEAAAKDIDHLQREASGYGAAHIETRLAAREAGKWFL
;
A
#
# COMPACT_ATOMS: atom_id res chain seq x y z
N MET A 1 -1.45 -10.67 17.43
CA MET A 1 -2.38 -11.29 16.47
C MET A 1 -3.76 -10.70 16.73
N ASP A 2 -4.33 -10.02 15.73
CA ASP A 2 -5.71 -9.56 15.76
C ASP A 2 -6.66 -10.69 16.19
N HIS A 3 -7.16 -10.60 17.42
CA HIS A 3 -7.92 -11.66 18.07
C HIS A 3 -9.24 -11.96 17.36
N PHE A 4 -9.83 -10.95 16.73
CA PHE A 4 -11.10 -11.07 16.02
C PHE A 4 -10.92 -11.50 14.57
N GLY A 5 -9.68 -11.57 14.07
CA GLY A 5 -9.37 -11.96 12.70
C GLY A 5 -9.85 -10.96 11.63
N ILE A 6 -10.24 -9.74 12.03
CA ILE A 6 -10.73 -8.68 11.15
C ILE A 6 -9.71 -8.34 10.06
N GLY A 7 -8.42 -8.21 10.43
CA GLY A 7 -7.34 -7.92 9.48
C GLY A 7 -7.20 -9.00 8.41
N GLN A 8 -7.38 -10.28 8.76
CA GLN A 8 -7.36 -11.37 7.78
C GLN A 8 -8.60 -11.38 6.90
N ALA A 9 -9.78 -11.13 7.47
CA ALA A 9 -11.02 -11.02 6.72
C ALA A 9 -10.96 -9.87 5.69
N MET A 10 -10.46 -8.70 6.10
CA MET A 10 -10.29 -7.53 5.22
C MET A 10 -9.30 -7.82 4.07
N LYS A 11 -8.16 -8.46 4.37
CA LYS A 11 -7.21 -8.90 3.33
C LYS A 11 -7.83 -9.90 2.36
N GLY A 12 -8.59 -10.86 2.88
CA GLY A 12 -9.31 -11.85 2.07
C GLY A 12 -10.32 -11.20 1.13
N MET A 13 -11.17 -10.32 1.68
CA MET A 13 -12.15 -9.55 0.91
C MET A 13 -11.48 -8.72 -0.18
N ALA A 14 -10.41 -7.99 0.14
CA ALA A 14 -9.68 -7.19 -0.82
C ALA A 14 -9.13 -8.07 -1.96
N ARG A 15 -8.49 -9.20 -1.64
CA ARG A 15 -7.97 -10.14 -2.64
C ARG A 15 -9.06 -10.72 -3.53
N CYS A 16 -10.20 -11.12 -2.95
CA CYS A 16 -11.34 -11.62 -3.73
C CYS A 16 -11.88 -10.55 -4.68
N TYR A 17 -12.02 -9.31 -4.21
CA TYR A 17 -12.46 -8.19 -5.04
C TYR A 17 -11.49 -7.93 -6.19
N PHE A 18 -10.19 -7.80 -5.90
CA PHE A 18 -9.13 -7.56 -6.91
C PHE A 18 -9.00 -8.71 -7.91
N GLN A 19 -9.26 -9.95 -7.50
CA GLN A 19 -9.28 -11.08 -8.41
C GLN A 19 -10.51 -11.05 -9.31
N ALA A 20 -11.68 -10.71 -8.77
CA ALA A 20 -12.93 -10.62 -9.51
C ALA A 20 -13.00 -9.43 -10.47
N SER A 21 -12.26 -8.36 -10.19
CA SER A 21 -12.22 -7.18 -11.06
C SER A 21 -11.36 -7.32 -12.30
N ARG A 22 -10.50 -8.35 -12.37
CA ARG A 22 -9.65 -8.59 -13.54
C ARG A 22 -10.49 -8.81 -14.79
N GLY A 23 -10.10 -8.18 -15.89
CA GLY A 23 -10.77 -8.35 -17.18
C GLY A 23 -12.11 -7.62 -17.32
N THR A 24 -12.47 -6.73 -16.39
CA THR A 24 -13.72 -5.94 -16.46
C THR A 24 -13.65 -4.73 -17.41
N GLY A 25 -12.59 -4.61 -18.22
CA GLY A 25 -12.42 -3.49 -19.16
C GLY A 25 -11.94 -2.19 -18.52
N ARG A 26 -11.48 -2.20 -17.26
CA ARG A 26 -10.98 -1.01 -16.54
C ARG A 26 -9.82 -0.30 -17.25
N THR A 27 -8.86 -1.05 -17.81
CA THR A 27 -7.81 -0.44 -18.65
C THR A 27 -8.41 0.26 -19.87
N THR A 28 -9.43 -0.31 -20.50
CA THR A 28 -10.11 0.31 -21.64
C THR A 28 -10.81 1.60 -21.22
N SER A 29 -11.58 1.55 -20.13
CA SER A 29 -12.27 2.73 -19.58
C SER A 29 -11.28 3.83 -19.15
N LEU A 30 -10.15 3.46 -18.56
CA LEU A 30 -9.05 4.39 -18.27
C LEU A 30 -8.61 5.08 -19.56
N LEU A 31 -8.22 4.31 -20.58
CA LEU A 31 -7.74 4.82 -21.86
C LEU A 31 -8.76 5.70 -22.60
N GLU A 32 -10.05 5.42 -22.47
CA GLU A 32 -11.13 6.24 -23.04
C GLU A 32 -11.35 7.56 -22.29
N SER A 33 -10.97 7.61 -21.01
CA SER A 33 -11.12 8.79 -20.17
C SER A 33 -9.91 9.74 -20.17
N LEU A 34 -8.78 9.31 -20.76
CA LEU A 34 -7.54 10.07 -20.80
C LEU A 34 -7.65 11.30 -21.70
N LYS A 35 -7.00 12.38 -21.26
CA LYS A 35 -6.85 13.64 -21.98
C LYS A 35 -5.37 13.98 -22.11
N ASP A 36 -5.06 14.86 -23.06
CA ASP A 36 -3.70 15.38 -23.21
C ASP A 36 -3.23 16.06 -21.91
N GLY A 37 -1.96 15.85 -21.58
CA GLY A 37 -1.34 16.33 -20.34
C GLY A 37 -1.61 15.46 -19.11
N ASP A 38 -2.54 14.49 -19.16
CA ASP A 38 -2.76 13.56 -18.05
C ASP A 38 -1.51 12.69 -17.78
N ARG A 39 -1.33 12.31 -16.52
CA ARG A 39 -0.28 11.40 -16.06
C ARG A 39 -0.89 10.18 -15.39
N VAL A 40 -0.50 9.00 -15.83
CA VAL A 40 -0.91 7.71 -15.26
C VAL A 40 0.24 7.08 -14.46
N CYS A 41 -0.01 6.82 -13.19
CA CYS A 41 0.93 6.15 -12.28
C CYS A 41 0.68 4.65 -12.27
N CYS A 42 1.73 3.89 -12.54
CA CYS A 42 1.73 2.44 -12.64
C CYS A 42 2.61 1.82 -11.57
N ALA A 43 2.27 0.62 -11.09
CA ALA A 43 3.07 -0.07 -10.07
C ALA A 43 4.44 -0.55 -10.57
N SER A 44 4.65 -0.62 -11.89
CA SER A 44 5.90 -1.10 -12.49
C SER A 44 6.25 -0.37 -13.78
N SER A 45 7.54 -0.34 -14.13
CA SER A 45 8.05 0.20 -15.40
C SER A 45 7.46 -0.54 -16.60
N LYS A 46 7.38 -1.87 -16.53
CA LYS A 46 6.78 -2.69 -17.59
C LYS A 46 5.35 -2.27 -17.94
N GLU A 47 4.56 -1.94 -16.92
CA GLU A 47 3.18 -1.49 -17.12
C GLU A 47 3.12 -0.05 -17.65
N ALA A 48 3.99 0.83 -17.16
CA ALA A 48 4.13 2.19 -17.69
C ALA A 48 4.54 2.19 -19.18
N ASP A 49 5.49 1.34 -19.56
CA ASP A 49 5.91 1.17 -20.96
C ASP A 49 4.76 0.62 -21.82
N ARG A 50 3.99 -0.33 -21.29
CA ARG A 50 2.80 -0.88 -21.96
C ARG A 50 1.78 0.22 -22.24
N LEU A 51 1.41 1.00 -21.23
CA LEU A 51 0.43 2.08 -21.37
C LEU A 51 0.96 3.21 -22.27
N THR A 52 2.24 3.55 -22.18
CA THR A 52 2.87 4.54 -23.07
C THR A 52 2.69 4.18 -24.54
N ARG A 53 2.85 2.90 -24.91
CA ARG A 53 2.58 2.44 -26.28
C ARG A 53 1.11 2.62 -26.66
N MET A 54 0.18 2.27 -25.75
CA MET A 54 -1.26 2.40 -25.99
C MET A 54 -1.69 3.87 -26.14
N PHE A 55 -1.06 4.80 -25.41
CA PHE A 55 -1.33 6.24 -25.55
C PHE A 55 -0.93 6.73 -26.95
N ARG A 56 0.25 6.30 -27.44
CA ARG A 56 0.73 6.63 -28.79
C ARG A 56 -0.17 6.07 -29.88
N GLU A 57 -0.59 4.81 -29.75
CA GLU A 57 -1.52 4.16 -30.69
C GLU A 57 -2.86 4.90 -30.81
N ARG A 58 -3.28 5.59 -29.73
CA ARG A 58 -4.51 6.38 -29.68
C ARG A 58 -4.30 7.88 -29.94
N ASN A 59 -3.07 8.31 -30.21
CA ASN A 59 -2.68 9.71 -30.38
C ASN A 59 -3.12 10.60 -29.20
N VAL A 60 -2.92 10.12 -27.96
CA VAL A 60 -3.18 10.88 -26.73
C VAL A 60 -1.85 11.34 -26.13
N GLY A 61 -1.72 12.63 -25.87
CA GLY A 61 -0.56 13.28 -25.26
C GLY A 61 -0.47 13.08 -23.75
N ALA A 62 -0.67 11.86 -23.25
CA ALA A 62 -0.56 11.51 -21.83
C ALA A 62 0.80 10.87 -21.52
N GLU A 63 1.22 10.95 -20.25
CA GLU A 63 2.44 10.33 -19.72
C GLU A 63 2.09 9.11 -18.85
N ALA A 64 2.82 8.01 -18.97
CA ALA A 64 2.77 6.93 -17.99
C ALA A 64 4.10 6.85 -17.24
N ILE A 65 4.03 6.79 -15.91
CA ILE A 65 5.19 6.70 -15.03
C ILE A 65 5.08 5.51 -14.08
N ALA A 66 6.21 4.95 -13.70
CA ALA A 66 6.27 3.95 -12.65
C ALA A 66 6.52 4.63 -11.29
N VAL A 67 5.65 4.33 -10.32
CA VAL A 67 5.79 4.77 -8.93
C VAL A 67 5.59 3.53 -8.05
N ASP A 68 6.54 3.22 -7.17
CA ASP A 68 6.37 2.09 -6.25
C ASP A 68 5.27 2.43 -5.21
N PRO A 69 4.20 1.61 -5.07
CA PRO A 69 3.18 1.83 -4.05
C PRO A 69 3.70 1.81 -2.60
N ASN A 70 4.95 1.39 -2.36
CA ASN A 70 5.60 1.43 -1.03
C ASN A 70 6.09 2.84 -0.70
N THR A 71 6.32 3.65 -1.73
CA THR A 71 6.87 5.01 -1.60
C THR A 71 6.03 5.98 -2.44
N PRO A 72 4.71 6.07 -2.20
CA PRO A 72 3.79 6.84 -3.03
C PRO A 72 4.15 8.33 -3.10
N GLN A 73 4.82 8.87 -2.08
CA GLN A 73 5.26 10.26 -2.01
C GLN A 73 6.25 10.63 -3.11
N ARG A 74 6.95 9.64 -3.70
CA ARG A 74 7.87 9.86 -4.81
C ARG A 74 7.20 10.38 -6.08
N ILE A 75 5.86 10.32 -6.14
CA ILE A 75 5.10 10.98 -7.20
C ILE A 75 5.39 12.47 -7.30
N PHE A 76 5.64 13.13 -6.16
CA PHE A 76 5.93 14.56 -6.12
C PHE A 76 7.34 14.91 -6.64
N GLU A 77 8.24 13.93 -6.75
CA GLU A 77 9.58 14.09 -7.34
C GLU A 77 9.52 14.34 -8.86
N ARG A 78 8.39 14.06 -9.51
CA ARG A 78 8.22 14.11 -10.97
C ARG A 78 7.65 15.43 -11.50
N GLY A 79 7.53 16.44 -10.64
CA GLY A 79 6.89 17.72 -10.96
C GLY A 79 5.38 17.59 -11.19
N THR A 80 4.70 18.71 -11.39
CA THR A 80 3.25 18.74 -11.61
C THR A 80 2.95 18.49 -13.10
N PRO A 81 2.09 17.52 -13.46
CA PRO A 81 1.66 17.33 -14.85
C PRO A 81 0.76 18.49 -15.30
N GLU A 82 0.65 18.69 -16.61
CA GLU A 82 -0.26 19.69 -17.18
C GLU A 82 -1.73 19.33 -16.92
N GLY A 83 -2.05 18.04 -16.97
CA GLY A 83 -3.37 17.47 -16.71
C GLY A 83 -3.50 16.83 -15.33
N ARG A 84 -4.35 15.81 -15.23
CA ARG A 84 -4.63 15.10 -13.98
C ARG A 84 -3.56 14.05 -13.70
N THR A 85 -3.38 13.74 -12.42
CA THR A 85 -2.67 12.53 -12.00
C THR A 85 -3.70 11.42 -11.73
N ILE A 86 -3.57 10.30 -12.41
CA ILE A 86 -4.45 9.13 -12.31
C ILE A 86 -3.61 7.93 -11.90
N PHE A 87 -4.13 7.08 -11.02
CA PHE A 87 -3.49 5.83 -10.65
C PHE A 87 -4.14 4.68 -11.41
N ASP A 88 -3.34 3.81 -12.02
CA ASP A 88 -3.87 2.61 -12.62
C ASP A 88 -4.40 1.66 -11.53
N GLU A 89 -5.28 0.75 -11.94
CA GLU A 89 -5.89 -0.22 -11.04
C GLU A 89 -4.83 -1.00 -10.27
N SER A 90 -3.79 -1.52 -10.97
CA SER A 90 -2.79 -2.37 -10.34
C SER A 90 -2.00 -1.64 -9.24
N TRP A 91 -1.76 -0.34 -9.40
CA TRP A 91 -1.16 0.50 -8.38
C TRP A 91 -2.07 0.66 -7.16
N VAL A 92 -3.35 1.00 -7.39
CA VAL A 92 -4.33 1.20 -6.31
C VAL A 92 -4.53 -0.08 -5.49
N GLU A 93 -4.67 -1.23 -6.16
CA GLU A 93 -4.81 -2.52 -5.49
C GLU A 93 -3.61 -2.84 -4.60
N GLN A 94 -2.39 -2.67 -5.13
CA GLN A 94 -1.16 -2.90 -4.38
C GLN A 94 -1.01 -1.96 -3.21
N TYR A 95 -1.37 -0.68 -3.38
CA TYR A 95 -1.36 0.30 -2.31
C TYR A 95 -2.28 -0.12 -1.15
N TYR A 96 -3.52 -0.50 -1.44
CA TYR A 96 -4.46 -0.94 -0.41
C TYR A 96 -4.03 -2.25 0.27
N LEU A 97 -3.56 -3.24 -0.47
CA LEU A 97 -3.07 -4.50 0.13
C LEU A 97 -1.93 -4.22 1.12
N ARG A 98 -1.00 -3.33 0.75
CA ARG A 98 0.12 -2.96 1.60
C ARG A 98 -0.32 -2.19 2.84
N ALA A 99 -1.24 -1.25 2.70
CA ALA A 99 -1.83 -0.54 3.85
C ALA A 99 -2.50 -1.51 4.83
N LEU A 100 -3.26 -2.49 4.33
CA LEU A 100 -3.88 -3.54 5.16
C LEU A 100 -2.83 -4.45 5.82
N GLU A 101 -1.73 -4.74 5.14
CA GLU A 101 -0.63 -5.51 5.70
C GLU A 101 0.13 -4.76 6.79
N ALA A 102 0.41 -3.47 6.58
CA ALA A 102 1.04 -2.60 7.58
C ALA A 102 0.16 -2.47 8.82
N ALA A 103 -1.12 -2.14 8.65
CA ALA A 103 -2.07 -2.01 9.77
C ALA A 103 -2.15 -3.30 10.61
N ALA A 104 -2.14 -4.47 9.98
CA ALA A 104 -2.13 -5.75 10.69
C ALA A 104 -0.84 -5.95 11.51
N LYS A 105 0.32 -5.57 10.96
CA LYS A 105 1.61 -5.64 11.68
C LYS A 105 1.65 -4.65 12.84
N ASP A 106 1.09 -3.45 12.66
CA ASP A 106 1.03 -2.42 13.69
C ASP A 106 0.16 -2.87 14.86
N ILE A 107 -1.01 -3.46 14.60
CA ILE A 107 -1.86 -4.05 15.65
C ILE A 107 -1.10 -5.15 16.41
N ASP A 108 -0.41 -6.04 15.69
CA ASP A 108 0.38 -7.11 16.31
C ASP A 108 1.52 -6.58 17.17
N HIS A 109 2.19 -5.52 16.71
CA HIS A 109 3.23 -4.84 17.47
C HIS A 109 2.64 -4.17 18.72
N LEU A 110 1.57 -3.39 18.59
CA LEU A 110 0.91 -2.73 19.72
C LEU A 110 0.43 -3.74 20.76
N GLN A 111 -0.17 -4.86 20.35
CA GLN A 111 -0.56 -5.92 21.27
C GLN A 111 0.64 -6.51 22.01
N ARG A 112 1.78 -6.72 21.32
CA ARG A 112 2.99 -7.26 21.94
C ARG A 112 3.59 -6.30 22.95
N GLU A 113 3.69 -5.02 22.63
CA GLU A 113 4.28 -4.01 23.53
C GLU A 113 3.35 -3.63 24.69
N ALA A 114 2.03 -3.59 24.45
CA ALA A 114 1.05 -3.25 25.48
C ALA A 114 0.69 -4.43 26.38
N SER A 115 0.80 -5.67 25.89
CA SER A 115 0.68 -6.83 26.77
C SER A 115 1.96 -6.98 27.56
N GLY A 116 1.87 -7.02 28.89
CA GLY A 116 3.01 -7.20 29.80
C GLY A 116 3.74 -8.56 29.69
N TYR A 117 3.60 -9.24 28.55
CA TYR A 117 4.19 -10.53 28.20
C TYR A 117 5.51 -10.41 27.42
N GLY A 118 6.03 -9.19 27.21
CA GLY A 118 7.36 -8.95 26.62
C GLY A 118 8.52 -9.02 27.64
N ALA A 119 9.73 -9.31 27.15
CA ALA A 119 10.97 -9.42 27.93
C ALA A 119 11.24 -8.24 28.88
N ALA A 120 10.77 -7.04 28.53
CA ALA A 120 10.83 -5.85 29.38
C ALA A 120 10.18 -6.06 30.75
N HIS A 121 9.14 -6.90 30.87
CA HIS A 121 8.53 -7.18 32.18
C HIS A 121 9.33 -8.22 32.97
N ILE A 122 10.04 -9.14 32.32
CA ILE A 122 10.95 -10.08 33.01
C ILE A 122 12.12 -9.27 33.59
N GLU A 123 12.74 -8.40 32.80
CA GLU A 123 13.81 -7.53 33.25
C GLU A 123 13.33 -6.52 34.31
N THR A 124 12.18 -5.88 34.11
CA THR A 124 11.60 -4.94 35.10
C THR A 124 11.20 -5.66 36.39
N ARG A 125 10.67 -6.89 36.31
CA ARG A 125 10.29 -7.68 37.49
C ARG A 125 11.53 -8.26 38.18
N LEU A 126 12.59 -8.59 37.45
CA LEU A 126 13.89 -8.97 38.02
C LEU A 126 14.56 -7.77 38.71
N ALA A 127 14.61 -6.61 38.05
CA ALA A 127 15.18 -5.37 38.59
C ALA A 127 14.42 -4.88 39.83
N ALA A 128 13.08 -4.91 39.81
CA ALA A 128 12.27 -4.60 40.99
C ALA A 128 12.51 -5.58 42.14
N ARG A 129 12.72 -6.87 41.83
CA ARG A 129 13.02 -7.90 42.83
C ARG A 129 14.45 -7.78 43.38
N GLU A 130 15.41 -7.34 42.58
CA GLU A 130 16.76 -7.01 43.05
C GLU A 130 16.77 -5.75 43.92
N ALA A 131 16.11 -4.67 43.49
CA ALA A 131 15.99 -3.45 44.28
C ALA A 131 15.38 -3.72 45.67
N GLY A 132 14.34 -4.56 45.74
CA GLY A 132 13.72 -4.95 47.01
C GLY A 132 14.64 -5.74 47.97
N LYS A 133 15.72 -6.36 47.49
CA LYS A 133 16.70 -7.03 48.37
C LYS A 133 17.61 -6.06 49.12
N TRP A 134 17.74 -4.83 48.65
CA TRP A 134 18.62 -3.81 49.25
C TRP A 134 17.88 -2.82 50.18
N PHE A 135 16.55 -2.92 50.25
CA PHE A 135 15.69 -2.09 51.10
C PHE A 135 15.18 -2.81 52.36
N LEU A 136 15.70 -4.00 52.67
CA LEU A 136 15.52 -4.74 53.92
C LEU A 136 16.87 -4.87 54.62
#